data_AF-A0A1D7V3D3-F1
#
_entry.id   AF-A0A1D7V3D3-F1
#
_cell.length_a   1.000
_cell.length_b   1.000
_cell.length_c   1.000
_cell.angle_alpha   90.00
_cell.angle_beta   90.00
_cell.angle_gamma   90.00
#
_symmetry.space_group_name_H-M   'P 1'
#
loop_
_entity.id
_entity.type
_entity.pdbx_description
1 polymer ?
#
loop_
_entity_poly.entity_id
_entity_poly.type
_entity_poly.pdbx_seq_one_letter_code
_entity_poly.pdbx_strand_id
1 'polypeptide(L)'
;MKKTKKDLPSYDLICFGDLAYEFDSSEKKKIEKKIRRRLKYYALGEFDPDRVEYIRKLKDELREEFRNYQSSKYYKGATGMYSDTKDFDFESFLHEYQAMFPKILPDEMARILHFSIYLYYLR
;
A
#
# COMPACT_ATOMS: atom_id res chain seq x y z
N MET A 1 21.99 3.33 14.91
CA MET A 1 20.98 2.25 14.95
C MET A 1 21.12 1.41 13.69
N LYS A 2 21.41 0.10 13.81
CA LYS A 2 21.43 -0.82 12.67
C LYS A 2 19.98 -1.17 12.31
N LYS A 3 19.52 -0.79 11.13
CA LYS A 3 18.22 -1.23 10.59
C LYS A 3 18.22 -2.75 10.48
N THR A 4 17.22 -3.41 11.03
CA THR A 4 17.05 -4.86 10.89
C THR A 4 16.60 -5.19 9.46
N LYS A 5 16.75 -6.45 9.01
CA LYS A 5 16.24 -6.89 7.69
C LYS A 5 14.75 -6.58 7.47
N LYS A 6 13.95 -6.46 8.55
CA LYS A 6 12.54 -6.05 8.55
C LYS A 6 12.31 -4.57 8.22
N ASP A 7 13.33 -3.73 8.38
CA ASP A 7 13.24 -2.26 8.20
C ASP A 7 13.65 -1.80 6.79
N LEU A 8 14.19 -2.70 5.97
CA LEU A 8 14.54 -2.37 4.60
C LEU A 8 13.26 -2.29 3.76
N PRO A 9 13.05 -1.20 3.01
CA PRO A 9 11.92 -1.11 2.10
C PRO A 9 12.19 -2.02 0.90
N SER A 10 11.17 -2.71 0.44
CA SER A 10 11.23 -3.53 -0.75
C SER A 10 10.80 -2.76 -1.99
N TYR A 11 10.96 -3.36 -3.17
CA TYR A 11 10.53 -2.77 -4.44
C TYR A 11 9.07 -2.34 -4.38
N ASP A 12 8.18 -3.26 -3.98
CA ASP A 12 6.74 -3.02 -3.97
C ASP A 12 6.33 -1.96 -2.95
N LEU A 13 6.95 -1.97 -1.77
CA LEU A 13 6.68 -0.97 -0.74
C LEU A 13 7.16 0.43 -1.14
N ILE A 14 8.29 0.55 -1.83
CA ILE A 14 8.75 1.83 -2.39
C ILE A 14 7.74 2.35 -3.41
N CYS A 15 7.34 1.48 -4.35
CA CYS A 15 6.40 1.84 -5.40
C CYS A 15 5.06 2.25 -4.79
N PHE A 16 4.47 1.41 -3.94
CA PHE A 16 3.19 1.70 -3.29
C PHE A 16 3.25 2.99 -2.47
N GLY A 17 4.30 3.18 -1.65
CA GLY A 17 4.41 4.35 -0.79
C GLY A 17 4.51 5.69 -1.54
N ASP A 18 5.05 5.70 -2.77
CA ASP A 18 5.01 6.89 -3.62
C ASP A 18 3.70 7.00 -4.42
N LEU A 19 3.21 5.89 -4.96
CA LEU A 19 1.94 5.83 -5.71
C LEU A 19 0.75 6.20 -4.83
N ALA A 20 0.76 5.89 -3.54
CA ALA A 20 -0.35 6.16 -2.63
C ALA A 20 -0.74 7.65 -2.53
N TYR A 21 0.16 8.53 -2.93
CA TYR A 21 -0.03 9.99 -3.01
C TYR A 21 -0.25 10.51 -4.44
N GLU A 22 -0.34 9.62 -5.44
CA GLU A 22 -0.69 9.95 -6.82
C GLU A 22 -2.21 10.12 -6.91
N PHE A 23 -2.68 11.36 -6.79
CA PHE A 23 -4.11 11.69 -6.81
C PHE A 23 -4.63 12.05 -8.21
N ASP A 24 -3.75 12.54 -9.09
CA ASP A 24 -4.03 12.94 -10.47
C ASP A 24 -3.02 12.32 -11.44
N SER A 25 -3.51 11.89 -12.60
CA SER A 25 -2.74 11.48 -13.77
C SER A 25 -1.65 12.47 -14.20
N SER A 26 -1.83 13.77 -13.96
CA SER A 26 -0.84 14.81 -14.24
C SER A 26 0.45 14.62 -13.42
N GLU A 27 0.39 13.93 -12.27
CA GLU A 27 1.53 13.65 -11.40
C GLU A 27 2.32 12.40 -11.80
N LYS A 28 1.81 11.58 -12.73
CA LYS A 28 2.39 10.26 -13.09
C LYS A 28 3.89 10.33 -13.35
N LYS A 29 4.34 11.26 -14.20
CA LYS A 29 5.77 11.42 -14.54
C LYS A 29 6.62 11.81 -13.33
N LYS A 30 6.07 12.65 -12.43
CA LYS A 30 6.76 13.12 -11.22
C LYS A 30 6.90 11.97 -10.21
N ILE A 31 5.85 11.19 -10.02
CA ILE A 31 5.84 10.02 -9.15
C ILE A 31 6.79 8.93 -9.68
N GLU A 32 6.73 8.60 -10.97
CA GLU A 32 7.66 7.63 -11.56
C GLU A 32 9.13 8.05 -11.44
N LYS A 33 9.43 9.35 -11.62
CA LYS A 33 10.77 9.89 -11.37
C LYS A 33 11.21 9.69 -9.92
N LYS A 34 10.29 9.85 -8.96
CA LYS A 34 10.56 9.64 -7.53
C LYS A 34 10.81 8.16 -7.22
N ILE A 35 9.99 7.27 -7.77
CA ILE A 35 10.15 5.81 -7.67
C ILE A 35 11.51 5.39 -8.21
N ARG A 36 11.87 5.78 -9.44
CA ARG A 36 13.19 5.51 -10.05
C ARG A 36 14.34 5.93 -9.13
N ARG A 37 14.26 7.14 -8.55
CA ARG A 37 15.27 7.65 -7.62
C ARG A 37 15.39 6.79 -6.37
N ARG A 38 14.27 6.36 -5.78
CA ARG A 38 14.26 5.56 -4.54
C ARG A 38 14.70 4.13 -4.79
N LEU A 39 14.28 3.50 -5.88
CA LEU A 39 14.73 2.16 -6.27
C LEU A 39 16.26 2.11 -6.41
N LYS A 40 16.85 3.11 -7.08
CA LYS A 40 18.30 3.27 -7.18
C LYS A 40 18.95 3.47 -5.81
N TYR A 41 18.38 4.33 -4.96
CA TYR A 41 18.93 4.62 -3.63
C TYR A 41 18.98 3.38 -2.73
N TYR A 42 17.98 2.52 -2.80
CA TYR A 42 17.91 1.29 -2.01
C TYR A 42 18.48 0.05 -2.73
N ALA A 43 19.02 0.19 -3.94
CA ALA A 43 19.51 -0.91 -4.78
C ALA A 43 18.49 -2.05 -4.98
N LEU A 44 17.23 -1.69 -5.27
CA LEU A 44 16.09 -2.62 -5.37
C LEU A 44 15.82 -3.12 -6.80
N GLY A 45 16.72 -2.85 -7.74
CA GLY A 45 16.55 -3.17 -9.16
C GLY A 45 16.15 -1.95 -10.00
N GLU A 46 15.95 -2.21 -11.30
CA GLU A 46 15.55 -1.19 -12.27
C GLU A 46 14.05 -0.92 -12.21
N PHE A 47 13.64 0.25 -12.68
CA PHE A 47 12.23 0.57 -12.79
C PHE A 47 11.58 -0.28 -13.88
N ASP A 48 10.58 -1.05 -13.48
CA ASP A 48 9.70 -1.82 -14.34
C ASP A 48 8.33 -1.12 -14.43
N PRO A 49 7.94 -0.59 -15.62
CA PRO A 49 6.66 0.09 -15.81
C PRO A 49 5.45 -0.82 -15.58
N ASP A 50 5.53 -2.09 -15.97
CA ASP A 50 4.43 -3.05 -15.85
C ASP A 50 4.22 -3.42 -14.37
N ARG A 51 5.32 -3.59 -13.62
CA ARG A 51 5.24 -3.81 -12.17
C ARG A 51 4.68 -2.60 -11.44
N VAL A 52 5.08 -1.39 -11.82
CA VAL A 52 4.57 -0.15 -11.21
C VAL A 52 3.09 0.04 -11.52
N GLU A 53 2.65 -0.25 -12.75
CA GLU A 53 1.23 -0.19 -13.11
C GLU A 53 0.41 -1.25 -12.35
N TYR A 54 0.96 -2.45 -12.14
CA TYR A 54 0.34 -3.47 -11.30
C TYR A 54 0.10 -3.00 -9.86
N ILE A 55 1.08 -2.31 -9.26
CA ILE A 55 0.97 -1.74 -7.91
C ILE A 55 0.03 -0.54 -7.89
N ARG A 56 -0.02 0.24 -8.99
CA ARG A 56 -0.97 1.34 -9.15
C ARG A 56 -2.42 0.84 -9.12
N LYS A 57 -2.72 -0.28 -9.79
CA LYS A 57 -4.02 -0.95 -9.69
C LYS A 57 -4.36 -1.33 -8.26
N LEU A 58 -3.44 -1.95 -7.52
CA LEU A 58 -3.63 -2.26 -6.09
C LEU A 58 -3.98 -1.00 -5.28
N LYS A 59 -3.24 0.09 -5.49
CA LYS A 59 -3.53 1.37 -4.84
C LYS A 59 -4.93 1.87 -5.18
N ASP A 60 -5.34 1.82 -6.43
CA ASP A 60 -6.66 2.29 -6.86
C ASP A 60 -7.79 1.46 -6.21
N GLU A 61 -7.67 0.14 -6.19
CA GLU A 61 -8.60 -0.76 -5.49
C GLU A 61 -8.70 -0.42 -3.99
N LEU A 62 -7.55 -0.26 -3.32
CA LEU A 62 -7.52 0.09 -1.90
C LEU A 62 -8.11 1.47 -1.63
N ARG A 63 -7.84 2.45 -2.49
CA ARG A 63 -8.42 3.79 -2.37
C ARG A 63 -9.94 3.76 -2.51
N GLU A 64 -10.47 2.94 -3.42
CA GLU A 64 -11.92 2.79 -3.62
C GLU A 64 -12.57 2.06 -2.44
N GLU A 65 -11.95 1.00 -1.91
CA GLU A 65 -12.41 0.28 -0.71
C GLU A 65 -12.66 1.21 0.49
N PHE A 66 -11.82 2.25 0.66
CA PHE A 66 -11.96 3.22 1.75
C PHE A 66 -12.72 4.49 1.38
N ARG A 67 -13.11 4.68 0.12
CA ARG A 67 -13.71 5.93 -0.38
C ARG A 67 -15.00 6.32 0.37
N ASN A 68 -15.78 5.33 0.77
CA ASN A 68 -16.98 5.52 1.56
C ASN A 68 -16.66 5.13 3.00
N TYR A 69 -15.95 5.98 3.75
CA TYR A 69 -15.50 5.85 5.16
C TYR A 69 -16.40 5.07 6.17
N GLN A 70 -17.64 4.75 5.81
CA GLN A 70 -18.61 3.96 6.58
C GLN A 70 -18.75 2.49 6.14
N SER A 71 -18.09 2.04 5.07
CA SER A 71 -18.44 0.76 4.42
C SER A 71 -17.27 -0.09 3.92
N SER A 72 -16.05 0.08 4.44
CA SER A 72 -15.07 -0.99 4.18
C SER A 72 -15.64 -2.28 4.74
N LYS A 73 -15.78 -3.30 3.90
CA LYS A 73 -16.38 -4.58 4.30
C LYS A 73 -15.57 -5.30 5.37
N TYR A 74 -14.32 -4.88 5.56
CA TYR A 74 -13.41 -5.40 6.56
C TYR A 74 -13.49 -4.64 7.89
N TYR A 75 -14.15 -3.49 7.96
CA TYR A 75 -14.26 -2.73 9.20
C TYR A 75 -15.31 -3.35 10.13
N LYS A 76 -14.92 -3.73 11.34
CA LYS A 76 -15.78 -4.38 12.34
C LYS A 76 -16.43 -3.40 13.32
N GLY A 77 -16.16 -2.10 13.17
CA GLY A 77 -16.58 -1.08 14.12
C GLY A 77 -15.52 -0.77 15.18
N ALA A 78 -15.49 0.47 15.65
CA ALA A 78 -14.52 0.92 16.65
C ALA A 78 -14.84 0.31 18.01
N THR A 79 -13.83 -0.28 18.65
CA THR A 79 -13.95 -0.81 20.01
C THR A 79 -13.71 0.25 21.10
N GLY A 80 -13.22 1.43 20.74
CA GLY A 80 -12.93 2.54 21.64
C GLY A 80 -13.35 3.91 21.11
N MET A 81 -12.85 4.98 21.74
CA MET A 81 -13.18 6.36 21.38
C MET A 81 -12.70 6.77 19.98
N TYR A 82 -11.69 6.08 19.46
CA TYR A 82 -11.11 6.30 18.14
C TYR A 82 -10.94 4.95 17.44
N SER A 83 -11.13 4.92 16.11
CA SER A 83 -10.83 3.76 15.30
C SER A 83 -9.34 3.48 15.23
N ASP A 84 -8.97 2.21 15.07
CA ASP A 84 -7.59 1.80 14.82
C ASP A 84 -7.49 0.66 13.79
N THR A 85 -6.27 0.16 13.57
CA THR A 85 -6.04 -0.94 12.61
C THR A 85 -6.55 -2.31 13.09
N LYS A 86 -6.76 -2.49 14.41
CA LYS A 86 -7.27 -3.74 15.00
C LYS A 86 -8.81 -3.82 14.97
N ASP A 87 -9.48 -2.72 14.68
CA ASP A 87 -10.91 -2.67 14.35
C ASP A 87 -11.23 -3.24 12.95
N PHE A 88 -10.23 -3.69 12.18
CA PHE A 88 -10.41 -4.35 10.88
C PHE A 88 -10.28 -5.88 10.99
N ASP A 89 -11.06 -6.61 10.21
CA ASP A 89 -10.83 -8.03 9.92
C ASP A 89 -9.65 -8.19 8.96
N PHE A 90 -8.45 -8.03 9.53
CA PHE A 90 -7.22 -7.99 8.77
C PHE A 90 -6.88 -9.33 8.10
N GLU A 91 -7.26 -10.46 8.69
CA GLU A 91 -7.00 -11.78 8.11
C GLU A 91 -7.77 -11.97 6.80
N SER A 92 -9.08 -11.68 6.81
CA SER A 92 -9.91 -11.71 5.61
C SER A 92 -9.43 -10.71 4.56
N PHE A 93 -9.05 -9.50 4.97
CA PHE A 93 -8.53 -8.47 4.09
C PHE A 93 -7.23 -8.88 3.40
N LEU A 94 -6.27 -9.41 4.17
CA LEU A 94 -5.00 -9.91 3.66
C LEU A 94 -5.22 -11.07 2.68
N HIS A 95 -6.07 -12.04 3.04
CA HIS A 95 -6.33 -13.19 2.20
C HIS A 95 -6.92 -12.79 0.84
N GLU A 96 -7.92 -11.91 0.83
CA GLU A 96 -8.58 -11.48 -0.41
C GLU A 96 -7.62 -10.70 -1.33
N TYR A 97 -6.92 -9.69 -0.79
CA TYR A 97 -6.01 -8.89 -1.60
C TYR A 97 -4.77 -9.66 -2.03
N GLN A 98 -4.31 -10.64 -1.24
CA GLN A 98 -3.26 -11.56 -1.67
C GLN A 98 -3.71 -12.44 -2.85
N ALA A 99 -4.98 -12.86 -2.88
CA ALA A 99 -5.54 -13.63 -3.99
C ALA A 99 -5.70 -12.78 -5.26
N MET A 100 -6.10 -11.52 -5.13
CA MET A 100 -6.19 -10.57 -6.26
C MET A 100 -4.81 -10.14 -6.79
N PHE A 101 -3.83 -10.02 -5.90
CA PHE A 101 -2.49 -9.53 -6.22
C PHE A 101 -1.38 -10.56 -5.89
N PRO A 102 -1.39 -11.76 -6.49
CA PRO A 102 -0.53 -12.88 -6.08
C PRO A 102 0.96 -12.66 -6.34
N LYS A 103 1.32 -11.63 -7.12
CA LYS A 103 2.72 -11.32 -7.40
C LYS A 103 3.41 -10.53 -6.29
N ILE A 104 2.67 -10.04 -5.29
CA ILE A 104 3.20 -9.33 -4.11
C ILE A 104 3.39 -10.34 -2.99
N LEU A 105 4.48 -10.25 -2.24
CA LEU A 105 4.72 -11.19 -1.15
C LEU A 105 3.74 -10.95 0.02
N PRO A 106 3.29 -11.99 0.74
CA PRO A 106 2.33 -11.84 1.85
C PRO A 106 2.74 -10.81 2.90
N ASP A 107 4.01 -10.81 3.31
CA ASP A 107 4.53 -9.84 4.29
C ASP A 107 4.50 -8.40 3.77
N GLU A 108 4.68 -8.20 2.46
CA GLU A 108 4.61 -6.88 1.83
C GLU A 108 3.17 -6.42 1.68
N MET A 109 2.27 -7.33 1.28
CA MET A 109 0.84 -7.06 1.21
C MET A 109 0.32 -6.62 2.58
N ALA A 110 0.66 -7.34 3.65
CA ALA A 110 0.26 -6.97 5.00
C ALA A 110 0.72 -5.53 5.37
N ARG A 111 1.95 -5.16 5.02
CA ARG A 111 2.47 -3.80 5.26
C ARG A 111 1.74 -2.75 4.41
N ILE A 112 1.42 -3.07 3.17
CA ILE A 112 0.63 -2.19 2.27
C ILE A 112 -0.77 -1.97 2.84
N LEU A 113 -1.45 -3.03 3.29
CA LEU A 113 -2.79 -2.92 3.87
C LEU A 113 -2.80 -2.07 5.14
N HIS A 114 -1.88 -2.31 6.08
CA HIS A 114 -1.75 -1.47 7.27
C HIS A 114 -1.50 0.00 6.92
N PHE A 115 -0.61 0.25 5.96
CA PHE A 115 -0.33 1.62 5.50
C PHE A 115 -1.55 2.27 4.84
N SER A 116 -2.36 1.49 4.12
CA SER A 116 -3.56 1.98 3.43
C SER A 116 -4.70 2.28 4.40
N ILE A 117 -4.92 1.43 5.41
CA ILE A 117 -5.87 1.72 6.51
C ILE A 117 -5.46 3.03 7.19
N TYR A 118 -4.17 3.18 7.51
CA TYR A 118 -3.68 4.42 8.10
C TYR A 118 -3.92 5.63 7.19
N LEU A 119 -3.54 5.53 5.91
CA LEU A 119 -3.54 6.67 4.99
C LEU A 119 -4.94 7.09 4.54
N TYR A 120 -5.84 6.13 4.29
CA TYR A 120 -7.13 6.39 3.65
C TYR A 120 -8.30 6.37 4.61
N TYR A 121 -8.17 5.74 5.78
CA TYR A 121 -9.27 5.62 6.74
C TYR A 121 -9.02 6.39 8.04
N LEU A 122 -7.81 6.28 8.61
CA LEU A 122 -7.50 6.89 9.92
C LEU A 122 -6.96 8.32 9.86
N ARG A 123 -6.34 8.70 8.74
CA ARG A 123 -5.75 10.02 8.52
C ARG A 123 -6.75 10.99 7.88
#